data_AF-A0A1G8MCJ2-F1
#
_entry.id   AF-A0A1G8MCJ2-F1
#
_cell.length_a   1.000
_cell.length_b   1.000
_cell.length_c   1.000
_cell.angle_alpha   90.00
_cell.angle_beta   90.00
_cell.angle_gamma   90.00
#
_symmetry.space_group_name_H-M   'P 1'
#
loop_
_entity.id
_entity.type
_entity.pdbx_description
1 polymer ?
#
loop_
_entity_poly.entity_id
_entity_poly.type
_entity_poly.pdbx_seq_one_letter_code
_entity_poly.pdbx_strand_id
1 'polypeptide(L)'
;MKHRLIALFASLLMLAAPAFAQQASFTLEQLKAFAALTPDAFRQQVKAQGFSYVDRTVTDQVSMIEYDKMVDDETVRLMKSTYVESRASENSVELSLTDKAAFDRLIKEVRAAGYAPAEKGRIPGGETYQDFKRKTDVVRFVYPRKDSIPGRPSYTAVVSR
;
A
#
# COMPACT_ATOMS: atom_id res chain seq x y z
N MET A 1 -10.87 53.02 29.74
CA MET A 1 -10.70 52.91 28.27
C MET A 1 -9.42 52.14 27.98
N LYS A 2 -9.51 51.14 27.09
CA LYS A 2 -8.43 50.51 26.30
C LYS A 2 -7.48 49.54 27.02
N HIS A 3 -7.06 48.42 26.45
CA HIS A 3 -7.72 47.35 25.68
C HIS A 3 -6.86 46.12 25.95
N ARG A 4 -7.51 44.96 26.11
CA ARG A 4 -6.90 43.63 26.16
C ARG A 4 -6.14 43.37 24.85
N LEU A 5 -4.89 42.93 24.91
CA LEU A 5 -4.17 42.48 23.72
C LEU A 5 -3.18 41.35 24.07
N ILE A 6 -3.72 40.19 24.40
CA ILE A 6 -2.97 38.92 24.41
C ILE A 6 -3.89 37.86 23.84
N ALA A 7 -3.67 37.51 22.57
CA ALA A 7 -3.91 36.22 21.92
C ALA A 7 -4.08 36.42 20.41
N LEU A 8 -2.96 36.63 19.72
CA LEU A 8 -2.90 36.49 18.26
C LEU A 8 -1.62 35.71 17.92
N PHE A 9 -1.63 34.43 18.31
CA PHE A 9 -0.67 33.40 17.89
C PHE A 9 -1.42 32.21 17.29
N ALA A 10 -2.47 32.48 16.49
CA ALA A 10 -3.27 31.47 15.82
C ALA A 10 -3.21 31.60 14.28
N SER A 11 -2.14 32.19 13.74
CA SER A 11 -2.10 32.58 12.32
C SER A 11 -0.77 32.30 11.61
N LEU A 12 0.03 31.30 12.02
CA LEU A 12 1.32 31.03 11.36
C LEU A 12 1.66 29.55 11.15
N LEU A 13 0.65 28.72 10.88
CA LEU A 13 0.84 27.34 10.39
C LEU A 13 0.05 27.05 9.09
N MET A 14 -0.27 28.10 8.34
CA MET A 14 -0.78 28.02 6.95
C MET A 14 0.26 28.62 5.99
N LEU A 15 1.54 28.30 6.21
CA LEU A 15 2.56 28.49 5.19
C LEU A 15 2.27 27.48 4.09
N ALA A 16 1.76 28.00 2.98
CA ALA A 16 1.58 27.30 1.72
C ALA A 16 2.82 26.47 1.38
N ALA A 17 2.76 25.17 1.68
CA ALA A 17 3.53 24.23 0.91
C ALA A 17 2.93 24.26 -0.50
N PRO A 18 3.72 24.45 -1.57
CA PRO A 18 3.23 24.05 -2.87
C PRO A 18 2.80 22.59 -2.71
N ALA A 19 1.56 22.29 -3.04
CA ALA A 19 1.13 20.93 -3.31
C ALA A 19 1.90 20.46 -4.54
N PHE A 20 3.20 20.18 -4.37
CA PHE A 20 3.83 19.15 -5.14
C PHE A 20 2.91 17.96 -4.93
N ALA A 21 2.33 17.47 -6.02
CA ALA A 21 1.76 16.14 -6.08
C ALA A 21 2.90 15.16 -5.80
N GLN A 22 3.33 15.11 -4.55
CA GLN A 22 4.17 14.07 -4.03
C GLN A 22 3.17 12.94 -3.90
N GLN A 23 3.14 12.08 -4.93
CA GLN A 23 2.46 10.79 -4.89
C GLN A 23 2.61 10.28 -3.46
N ALA A 24 1.50 10.22 -2.72
CA ALA A 24 1.51 9.80 -1.33
C ALA A 24 2.09 8.39 -1.36
N SER A 25 3.39 8.28 -1.10
CA SER A 25 4.12 7.04 -1.21
C SER A 25 3.62 6.23 -0.03
N PHE A 26 2.83 5.19 -0.30
CA PHE A 26 2.34 4.30 0.71
C PHE A 26 3.51 3.83 1.57
N THR A 27 3.34 3.91 2.89
CA THR A 27 4.33 3.45 3.86
C THR A 27 4.03 2.03 4.29
N LEU A 28 5.02 1.33 4.84
CA LEU A 28 4.81 0.01 5.43
C LEU A 28 3.72 0.05 6.52
N GLU A 29 3.77 1.06 7.39
CA GLU A 29 2.76 1.21 8.46
C GLU A 29 1.35 1.39 7.90
N GLN A 30 1.19 2.16 6.81
CA GLN A 30 -0.11 2.31 6.16
C GLN A 30 -0.62 1.00 5.56
N LEU A 31 0.25 0.23 4.88
CA LEU A 31 -0.12 -1.07 4.33
C LEU A 31 -0.48 -2.08 5.43
N LYS A 32 0.25 -2.08 6.56
CA LYS A 32 -0.07 -2.90 7.73
C LYS A 32 -1.40 -2.50 8.38
N ALA A 33 -1.69 -1.21 8.44
CA ALA A 33 -2.97 -0.70 8.91
C ALA A 33 -4.11 -1.17 7.99
N PHE A 34 -3.94 -1.07 6.67
CA PHE A 34 -4.93 -1.58 5.71
C PHE A 34 -5.14 -3.09 5.80
N ALA A 35 -4.07 -3.88 5.99
CA ALA A 35 -4.18 -5.33 6.17
C ALA A 35 -4.99 -5.71 7.42
N ALA A 36 -5.04 -4.82 8.43
CA ALA A 36 -5.84 -4.96 9.65
C ALA A 36 -7.34 -4.77 9.44
N LEU A 37 -7.73 -4.01 8.41
CA LEU A 37 -9.09 -3.52 8.27
C LEU A 37 -10.03 -4.62 7.80
N THR A 38 -11.29 -4.50 8.23
CA THR A 38 -12.39 -5.20 7.57
C THR A 38 -12.51 -4.70 6.12
N PRO A 39 -13.07 -5.51 5.20
CA PRO A 39 -13.26 -5.09 3.81
C PRO A 39 -14.02 -3.76 3.67
N ASP A 40 -15.00 -3.52 4.53
CA ASP A 40 -15.80 -2.30 4.53
C ASP A 40 -15.00 -1.07 4.96
N ALA A 41 -14.22 -1.18 6.05
CA ALA A 41 -13.37 -0.10 6.51
C ALA A 41 -12.24 0.20 5.52
N PHE A 42 -11.64 -0.85 4.93
CA PHE A 42 -10.67 -0.70 3.84
C PHE A 42 -11.26 0.07 2.66
N ARG A 43 -12.43 -0.35 2.16
CA ARG A 43 -13.15 0.34 1.07
C ARG A 43 -13.38 1.81 1.38
N GLN A 44 -13.82 2.14 2.59
CA GLN A 44 -14.07 3.53 2.98
C GLN A 44 -12.78 4.36 2.93
N GLN A 45 -11.67 3.84 3.47
CA GLN A 45 -10.39 4.56 3.49
C GLN A 45 -9.80 4.75 2.08
N VAL A 46 -9.81 3.72 1.23
CA VAL A 46 -9.25 3.84 -0.14
C VAL A 46 -10.10 4.78 -1.00
N LYS A 47 -11.43 4.72 -0.90
CA LYS A 47 -12.31 5.65 -1.61
C LYS A 47 -12.10 7.10 -1.16
N ALA A 48 -11.90 7.34 0.14
CA ALA A 48 -11.58 8.67 0.66
C ALA A 48 -10.25 9.23 0.11
N GLN A 49 -9.34 8.36 -0.33
CA GLN A 49 -8.08 8.73 -0.99
C GLN A 49 -8.20 8.90 -2.51
N GLY A 50 -9.42 8.79 -3.06
CA GLY A 50 -9.71 8.98 -4.48
C GLY A 50 -9.45 7.74 -5.34
N PHE A 51 -9.42 6.54 -4.75
CA PHE A 51 -9.35 5.31 -5.52
C PHE A 51 -10.71 4.92 -6.11
N SER A 52 -10.68 4.41 -7.34
CA SER A 52 -11.81 3.85 -8.07
C SER A 52 -11.86 2.34 -7.89
N TYR A 53 -13.06 1.76 -7.90
CA TYR A 53 -13.24 0.31 -7.91
C TYR A 53 -12.86 -0.25 -9.28
N VAL A 54 -12.10 -1.35 -9.28
CA VAL A 54 -11.69 -2.05 -10.51
C VAL A 54 -12.47 -3.34 -10.65
N ASP A 55 -12.30 -4.26 -9.71
CA ASP A 55 -12.87 -5.60 -9.79
C ASP A 55 -13.04 -6.24 -8.41
N ARG A 56 -13.79 -7.34 -8.36
CA ARG A 56 -13.99 -8.17 -7.18
C ARG A 56 -14.11 -9.63 -7.58
N THR A 57 -13.27 -10.46 -6.97
CA THR A 57 -13.38 -11.92 -7.04
C THR A 57 -13.84 -12.46 -5.69
N VAL A 58 -14.89 -13.27 -5.65
CA VAL A 58 -15.36 -13.95 -4.44
C VAL A 58 -15.53 -15.43 -4.70
N THR A 59 -14.96 -16.23 -3.80
CA THR A 59 -15.16 -17.67 -3.71
C THR A 59 -15.57 -18.02 -2.28
N ASP A 60 -15.91 -19.29 -2.04
CA ASP A 60 -16.19 -19.78 -0.68
C ASP A 60 -14.99 -19.67 0.27
N GLN A 61 -13.77 -19.44 -0.25
CA GLN A 61 -12.54 -19.40 0.52
C GLN A 61 -11.96 -17.98 0.68
N VAL A 62 -12.23 -17.09 -0.26
CA VAL A 62 -11.58 -15.77 -0.31
C VAL A 62 -12.45 -14.73 -1.04
N SER A 63 -12.43 -13.51 -0.52
CA SER A 63 -12.91 -12.30 -1.21
C SER A 63 -11.72 -11.39 -1.48
N MET A 64 -11.52 -11.06 -2.75
CA MET A 64 -10.49 -10.14 -3.24
C MET A 64 -11.18 -8.93 -3.86
N ILE A 65 -10.82 -7.72 -3.44
CA ILE A 65 -11.39 -6.48 -3.97
C ILE A 65 -10.28 -5.55 -4.40
N GLU A 66 -10.34 -5.10 -5.65
CA GLU A 66 -9.33 -4.27 -6.30
C GLU A 66 -9.80 -2.84 -6.48
N TYR A 67 -8.86 -1.92 -6.27
CA TYR A 67 -9.03 -0.49 -6.47
C TYR A 67 -7.81 0.08 -7.17
N ASP A 68 -8.00 1.08 -8.03
CA ASP A 68 -6.89 1.80 -8.64
C ASP A 68 -7.05 3.32 -8.60
N LYS A 69 -5.94 4.00 -8.83
CA LYS A 69 -5.86 5.44 -8.94
C LYS A 69 -4.73 5.78 -9.90
N MET A 70 -4.98 6.73 -10.79
CA MET A 70 -3.95 7.36 -11.61
C MET A 70 -3.40 8.60 -10.89
N VAL A 71 -2.08 8.72 -10.81
CA VAL A 71 -1.36 9.89 -10.27
C VAL A 71 -0.18 10.15 -11.19
N ASP A 72 -0.11 11.31 -11.83
CA ASP A 72 1.02 11.73 -12.68
C ASP A 72 1.46 10.64 -13.70
N ASP A 73 0.48 10.12 -14.46
CA ASP A 73 0.63 9.01 -15.43
C ASP A 73 1.04 7.65 -14.86
N GLU A 74 1.12 7.55 -13.53
CA GLU A 74 1.39 6.30 -12.83
C GLU A 74 0.10 5.69 -12.28
N THR A 75 -0.03 4.37 -12.48
CA THR A 75 -1.14 3.61 -11.91
C THR A 75 -0.72 3.04 -10.56
N VAL A 76 -1.48 3.36 -9.53
CA VAL A 76 -1.39 2.73 -8.21
C VAL A 76 -2.59 1.82 -8.05
N ARG A 77 -2.36 0.55 -7.72
CA ARG A 77 -3.43 -0.43 -7.45
C ARG A 77 -3.31 -0.98 -6.05
N LEU A 78 -4.44 -1.06 -5.37
CA LEU A 78 -4.60 -1.69 -4.07
C LEU A 78 -5.57 -2.86 -4.17
N MET A 79 -5.19 -4.00 -3.64
CA MET A 79 -6.07 -5.15 -3.48
C MET A 79 -6.18 -5.52 -2.02
N LYS A 80 -7.39 -5.81 -1.53
CA LYS A 80 -7.61 -6.45 -0.23
C LYS A 80 -8.06 -7.88 -0.44
N SER A 81 -7.32 -8.83 0.12
CA SER A 81 -7.69 -10.24 0.16
C SER A 81 -8.12 -10.60 1.58
N THR A 82 -9.31 -11.19 1.70
CA THR A 82 -9.88 -11.64 2.97
C THR A 82 -10.33 -13.08 2.84
N TYR A 83 -9.72 -13.95 3.62
CA TYR A 83 -9.96 -15.38 3.65
C TYR A 83 -10.95 -15.77 4.76
N VAL A 84 -11.50 -16.97 4.63
CA VAL A 84 -12.28 -17.62 5.70
C VAL A 84 -11.47 -17.77 6.99
N GLU A 85 -12.15 -17.94 8.12
CA GLU A 85 -11.56 -17.93 9.47
C GLU A 85 -10.39 -18.93 9.63
N SER A 86 -10.50 -20.14 9.07
CA SER A 86 -9.44 -21.15 9.10
C SER A 86 -8.14 -20.74 8.40
N ARG A 87 -8.20 -19.69 7.57
CA ARG A 87 -7.08 -19.12 6.80
C ARG A 87 -6.92 -17.62 7.06
N ALA A 88 -7.42 -17.10 8.19
CA ALA A 88 -7.41 -15.67 8.48
C ALA A 88 -5.99 -15.05 8.51
N SER A 89 -4.94 -15.83 8.77
CA SER A 89 -3.54 -15.41 8.66
C SER A 89 -3.07 -15.16 7.22
N GLU A 90 -3.90 -15.48 6.22
CA GLU A 90 -3.61 -15.17 4.82
C GLU A 90 -4.24 -13.85 4.38
N ASN A 91 -4.98 -13.19 5.28
CA ASN A 91 -5.50 -11.85 5.03
C ASN A 91 -4.36 -10.89 4.71
N SER A 92 -4.50 -10.19 3.57
CA SER A 92 -3.44 -9.34 3.07
C SER A 92 -3.96 -8.08 2.40
N VAL A 93 -3.04 -7.16 2.17
CA VAL A 93 -3.18 -6.06 1.22
C VAL A 93 -2.02 -6.13 0.24
N GLU A 94 -2.34 -5.94 -1.03
CA GLU A 94 -1.36 -5.81 -2.11
C GLU A 94 -1.34 -4.39 -2.63
N LEU A 95 -0.15 -3.81 -2.75
CA LEU A 95 0.10 -2.55 -3.43
C LEU A 95 0.89 -2.83 -4.69
N SER A 96 0.32 -2.52 -5.85
CA SER A 96 1.01 -2.62 -7.14
C SER A 96 1.28 -1.23 -7.73
N LEU A 97 2.51 -1.02 -8.18
CA LEU A 97 3.04 0.27 -8.63
C LEU A 97 3.68 0.15 -10.01
N THR A 98 3.58 1.22 -10.78
CA THR A 98 4.48 1.49 -11.92
C THR A 98 5.78 2.14 -11.47
N ASP A 99 5.77 2.95 -10.40
CA ASP A 99 6.96 3.61 -9.85
C ASP A 99 7.89 2.63 -9.13
N LYS A 100 9.03 2.34 -9.76
CA LYS A 100 10.09 1.55 -9.13
C LYS A 100 10.69 2.27 -7.92
N ALA A 101 10.79 3.60 -7.94
CA ALA A 101 11.39 4.36 -6.85
C ALA A 101 10.54 4.28 -5.57
N ALA A 102 9.21 4.40 -5.67
CA ALA A 102 8.29 4.17 -4.55
C ALA A 102 8.40 2.73 -4.01
N PHE A 103 8.48 1.74 -4.89
CA PHE A 103 8.67 0.35 -4.49
C PHE A 103 10.01 0.11 -3.76
N ASP A 104 11.12 0.66 -4.28
CA ASP A 104 12.43 0.55 -3.64
C ASP A 104 12.46 1.28 -2.27
N ARG A 105 11.69 2.38 -2.10
CA ARG A 105 11.53 3.06 -0.81
C ARG A 105 10.86 2.14 0.22
N LEU A 106 9.80 1.42 -0.16
CA LEU A 106 9.14 0.44 0.71
C LEU A 106 10.10 -0.68 1.15
N ILE A 107 10.94 -1.19 0.24
CA ILE A 107 11.95 -2.21 0.60
C ILE A 107 12.92 -1.67 1.66
N LYS A 108 13.37 -0.42 1.51
CA LYS A 108 14.24 0.23 2.50
C LYS A 108 13.54 0.41 3.84
N GLU A 109 12.28 0.82 3.84
CA GLU A 109 11.46 0.97 5.05
C GLU A 109 11.29 -0.37 5.78
N VAL A 110 10.97 -1.44 5.07
CA VAL A 110 10.86 -2.80 5.63
C VAL A 110 12.17 -3.25 6.29
N ARG A 111 13.32 -3.01 5.66
CA ARG A 111 14.62 -3.32 6.25
C ARG A 111 14.91 -2.46 7.49
N ALA A 112 14.61 -1.17 7.42
CA ALA A 112 14.77 -0.24 8.55
C ALA A 112 13.86 -0.61 9.74
N ALA A 113 12.68 -1.17 9.47
CA ALA A 113 11.76 -1.70 10.48
C ALA A 113 12.20 -3.06 11.08
N GLY A 114 13.36 -3.58 10.68
CA GLY A 114 13.98 -4.79 11.25
C GLY A 114 13.45 -6.10 10.66
N TYR A 115 12.82 -6.08 9.50
CA TYR A 115 12.48 -7.31 8.79
C TYR A 115 13.74 -7.89 8.11
N ALA A 116 13.94 -9.20 8.26
CA ALA A 116 15.05 -9.90 7.63
C ALA A 116 14.58 -10.54 6.31
N PRO A 117 15.42 -10.56 5.25
CA PRO A 117 15.16 -11.38 4.07
C PRO A 117 14.93 -12.84 4.46
N ALA A 118 13.91 -13.46 3.86
CA ALA A 118 13.54 -14.84 4.08
C ALA A 118 13.48 -15.58 2.73
N GLU A 119 12.32 -16.13 2.37
CA GLU A 119 12.13 -16.92 1.17
C GLU A 119 12.24 -16.08 -0.11
N LYS A 120 12.73 -16.70 -1.18
CA LYS A 120 12.70 -16.14 -2.54
C LYS A 120 12.22 -17.20 -3.50
N GLY A 121 11.52 -16.81 -4.54
CA GLY A 121 11.01 -17.75 -5.51
C GLY A 121 10.43 -17.10 -6.74
N ARG A 122 9.60 -17.87 -7.45
CA ARG A 122 8.78 -17.40 -8.57
C ARG A 122 7.32 -17.76 -8.31
N ILE A 123 6.42 -16.86 -8.70
CA ILE A 123 4.98 -17.14 -8.68
C ILE A 123 4.51 -17.65 -10.06
N PRO A 124 3.38 -18.36 -10.13
CA PRO A 124 2.73 -18.68 -11.39
C PRO A 124 2.47 -17.38 -12.17
N GLY A 125 3.13 -17.22 -13.32
CA GLY A 125 3.20 -15.96 -14.06
C GLY A 125 4.62 -15.62 -14.51
N GLY A 126 5.63 -16.06 -13.75
CA GLY A 126 7.06 -15.90 -14.06
C GLY A 126 7.76 -14.78 -13.30
N GLU A 127 7.01 -13.97 -12.55
CA GLU A 127 7.52 -12.94 -11.65
C GLU A 127 8.33 -13.58 -10.52
N THR A 128 9.40 -12.90 -10.10
CA THR A 128 10.19 -13.32 -8.94
C THR A 128 9.72 -12.60 -7.69
N TYR A 129 9.85 -13.22 -6.53
CA TYR A 129 9.56 -12.57 -5.26
C TYR A 129 10.69 -12.75 -4.23
N GLN A 130 10.72 -11.85 -3.25
CA GLN A 130 11.51 -11.95 -2.03
C GLN A 130 10.63 -11.59 -0.84
N ASP A 131 10.55 -12.50 0.13
CA ASP A 131 9.89 -12.30 1.40
C ASP A 131 10.83 -11.67 2.41
N PHE A 132 10.24 -10.86 3.29
CA PHE A 132 10.86 -10.26 4.45
C PHE A 132 10.00 -10.59 5.66
N LYS A 133 10.60 -11.15 6.71
CA LYS A 133 9.87 -11.61 7.89
C LYS A 133 10.32 -10.88 9.15
N ARG A 134 9.36 -10.60 10.03
CA ARG A 134 9.60 -10.11 11.40
C ARG A 134 8.54 -10.68 12.32
N LYS A 135 8.95 -11.59 13.22
CA LYS A 135 8.01 -12.40 14.02
C LYS A 135 7.07 -13.17 13.07
N THR A 136 5.75 -12.95 13.19
CA THR A 136 4.72 -13.54 12.34
C THR A 136 4.46 -12.72 11.07
N ASP A 137 4.80 -11.43 11.07
CA ASP A 137 4.55 -10.55 9.93
C ASP A 137 5.42 -10.93 8.73
N VAL A 138 4.80 -10.95 7.55
CA VAL A 138 5.49 -11.18 6.27
C VAL A 138 5.17 -10.03 5.32
N VAL A 139 6.23 -9.50 4.69
CA VAL A 139 6.12 -8.60 3.54
C VAL A 139 6.79 -9.25 2.35
N ARG A 140 6.02 -9.53 1.30
CA ARG A 140 6.52 -10.08 0.04
C ARG A 140 6.66 -8.97 -0.99
N PHE A 141 7.84 -8.86 -1.59
CA PHE A 141 8.07 -7.98 -2.72
C PHE A 141 8.16 -8.82 -3.99
N VAL A 142 7.23 -8.61 -4.92
CA VAL A 142 7.16 -9.23 -6.24
C VAL A 142 7.70 -8.24 -7.26
N TYR A 143 8.58 -8.73 -8.12
CA TYR A 143 9.26 -7.95 -9.14
C TYR A 143 8.69 -8.31 -10.52
N PRO A 144 8.58 -7.33 -11.44
CA PRO A 144 8.15 -7.58 -12.80
C PRO A 144 8.98 -8.66 -13.47
N ARG A 145 8.36 -9.36 -14.41
CA ARG A 145 9.10 -10.19 -15.36
C ARG A 145 10.00 -9.31 -16.22
N LYS A 146 11.08 -9.90 -16.75
CA LYS A 146 12.00 -9.17 -17.64
C LYS A 146 11.34 -8.65 -18.92
N ASP A 147 10.26 -9.28 -19.36
CA ASP A 147 9.48 -8.96 -20.56
C ASP A 147 8.21 -8.13 -20.28
N SER A 148 8.07 -7.57 -19.07
CA SER A 148 6.91 -6.77 -18.69
C SER A 148 6.77 -5.53 -19.57
N ILE A 149 5.54 -5.20 -19.96
CA ILE A 149 5.25 -4.00 -20.75
C ILE A 149 5.48 -2.76 -19.88
N PRO A 150 6.33 -1.80 -20.31
CA PRO A 150 6.51 -0.53 -19.61
C PRO A 150 5.19 0.20 -19.38
N GLY A 151 5.03 0.82 -18.22
CA GLY A 151 3.83 1.61 -17.87
C GLY A 151 2.65 0.81 -17.31
N ARG A 152 2.81 -0.50 -17.02
CA ARG A 152 1.81 -1.28 -16.27
C ARG A 152 2.28 -1.56 -14.83
N PRO A 153 1.38 -1.51 -13.82
CA PRO A 153 1.73 -1.89 -12.46
C PRO A 153 2.32 -3.29 -12.45
N SER A 154 3.52 -3.42 -11.90
CA SER A 154 4.25 -4.69 -11.95
C SER A 154 5.24 -4.87 -10.80
N TYR A 155 5.49 -3.81 -10.04
CA TYR A 155 6.17 -3.87 -8.75
C TYR A 155 5.13 -3.99 -7.65
N THR A 156 5.06 -5.15 -6.98
CA THR A 156 3.98 -5.42 -6.01
C THR A 156 4.52 -5.73 -4.63
N ALA A 157 4.03 -5.03 -3.61
CA ALA A 157 4.26 -5.32 -2.21
C ALA A 157 3.01 -5.95 -1.60
N VAL A 158 3.14 -7.15 -1.02
CA VAL A 158 2.07 -7.85 -0.32
C VAL A 158 2.39 -7.87 1.17
N VAL A 159 1.47 -7.37 1.99
CA VAL A 159 1.59 -7.35 3.45
C VAL A 159 0.53 -8.27 4.04
N SER A 160 0.96 -9.34 4.71
CA SER A 160 0.09 -10.33 5.37
C SER A 160 0.38 -10.43 6.87
N ARG A 161 -0.59 -10.96 7.63
CA ARG A 161 -0.55 -11.05 9.10
C ARG A 161 -0.37 -12.46 9.63
#